data_AF-A0A659UPG0-F1
#
_entry.id   AF-A0A659UPG0-F1
#
_cell.length_a   1.000
_cell.length_b   1.000
_cell.length_c   1.000
_cell.angle_alpha   90.00
_cell.angle_beta   90.00
_cell.angle_gamma   90.00
#
_symmetry.space_group_name_H-M   'P 1'
#
loop_
_entity.id
_entity.type
_entity.pdbx_description
1 polymer ?
#
loop_
_entity_poly.entity_id
_entity_poly.type
_entity_poly.pdbx_seq_one_letter_code
_entity_poly.pdbx_strand_id
1 'polypeptide(L)' 'MAFKTIMVQLDVDAIAAPRIAMAWDLAQRIEADLIGFC' A
#
# COMPACT_ATOMS: atom_id res chain seq x y z
N MET A 1 -9.93 16.62 9.95
CA MET A 1 -9.20 15.33 9.94
C MET A 1 -9.50 14.68 8.60
N ALA A 2 -8.51 14.48 7.74
CA ALA A 2 -8.68 13.80 6.45
C ALA A 2 -8.19 12.36 6.62
N PHE A 3 -9.05 11.37 6.34
CA PHE A 3 -8.63 9.98 6.29
C PHE A 3 -7.79 9.77 5.04
N LYS A 4 -6.54 9.33 5.22
CA LYS A 4 -5.64 9.01 4.11
C LYS A 4 -5.41 7.51 4.15
N THR A 5 -5.81 6.82 3.10
CA THR A 5 -5.64 5.37 2.98
C THR A 5 -5.08 5.06 1.60
N ILE A 6 -4.02 4.27 1.56
CA ILE A 6 -3.45 3.72 0.33
C ILE A 6 -3.96 2.28 0.19
N MET A 7 -4.62 2.00 -0.93
CA MET A 7 -5.07 0.66 -1.27
C MET A 7 -4.12 0.06 -2.31
N VAL A 8 -3.58 -1.13 -2.04
CA VAL A 8 -2.63 -1.82 -2.90
C VAL A 8 -3.24 -3.11 -3.40
N GLN A 9 -3.42 -3.20 -4.73
CA GLN A 9 -3.83 -4.43 -5.39
C GLN A 9 -2.62 -5.37 -5.53
N LEU A 10 -2.73 -6.52 -4.88
CA LEU A 10 -1.78 -7.62 -4.94
C LEU A 10 -2.28 -8.59 -6.01
N ASP A 11 -1.48 -8.76 -7.05
CA ASP A 11 -1.76 -9.74 -8.09
C ASP A 11 -1.30 -11.11 -7.61
N VAL A 12 -2.18 -12.12 -7.70
CA VAL A 12 -1.88 -13.50 -7.27
C VAL A 12 -0.79 -14.14 -8.11
N ASP A 13 -0.63 -13.69 -9.35
CA ASP A 13 0.33 -14.24 -10.31
C ASP A 13 1.67 -13.47 -10.30
N ALA A 14 1.80 -12.41 -9.49
CA ALA A 14 2.99 -11.59 -9.41
C ALA A 14 3.58 -11.50 -8.00
N ILE A 15 4.87 -11.16 -7.92
CA ILE A 15 5.54 -10.96 -6.63
C ILE A 15 4.97 -9.71 -5.94
N ALA A 16 4.34 -9.90 -4.78
CA ALA A 16 3.71 -8.83 -4.00
C ALA A 16 4.71 -7.86 -3.34
N ALA A 17 5.89 -8.35 -2.96
CA ALA A 17 6.85 -7.62 -2.11
C ALA A 17 7.27 -6.23 -2.66
N PRO A 18 7.58 -6.04 -3.95
CA PRO A 18 7.93 -4.72 -4.49
C PRO A 18 6.79 -3.69 -4.38
N ARG A 19 5.54 -4.12 -4.62
CA ARG A 19 4.37 -3.24 -4.54
C ARG A 19 4.08 -2.81 -3.11
N ILE A 20 4.19 -3.75 -2.18
CA ILE A 20 4.03 -3.48 -0.74
C ILE A 20 5.13 -2.53 -0.25
N ALA A 21 6.39 -2.77 -0.62
CA ALA A 21 7.51 -1.94 -0.18
C ALA A 21 7.36 -0.47 -0.64
N MET A 22 6.99 -0.27 -1.91
CA MET A 22 6.75 1.07 -2.46
C MET A 22 5.56 1.76 -1.78
N ALA A 23 4.45 1.06 -1.59
CA ALA A 23 3.27 1.64 -0.95
C ALA A 23 3.48 1.91 0.55
N TRP A 24 4.29 1.09 1.23
CA TRP A 24 4.65 1.30 2.63
C TRP A 24 5.50 2.56 2.82
N ASP A 25 6.54 2.77 1.98
CA ASP A 25 7.34 4.01 2.01
C ASP A 25 6.47 5.24 1.77
N LEU A 26 5.52 5.18 0.82
CA LEU A 26 4.59 6.27 0.58
C LEU A 26 3.66 6.53 1.77
N ALA A 27 3.08 5.47 2.36
CA ALA A 27 2.17 5.56 3.49
C ALA A 27 2.83 6.26 4.69
N GLN A 28 4.10 5.93 4.97
CA GLN A 28 4.87 6.55 6.05
C GLN A 28 5.09 8.05 5.82
N ARG A 29 5.38 8.48 4.59
CA ARG A 29 5.67 9.89 4.26
C ARG A 29 4.45 10.80 4.38
N ILE A 30 3.25 10.26 4.14
CA ILE A 30 2.02 11.05 4.14
C ILE A 30 1.11 10.79 5.35
N GLU A 31 1.58 9.95 6.28
CA GLU A 31 0.83 9.48 7.45
C GLU A 31 -0.52 8.89 7.05
N ALA A 32 -0.49 7.89 6.16
CA ALA A 32 -1.66 7.18 5.67
C ALA A 32 -1.70 5.74 6.18
N ASP A 33 -2.92 5.21 6.32
CA ASP A 33 -3.14 3.78 6.50
C ASP A 33 -2.85 3.02 5.21
N LEU A 34 -2.42 1.77 5.30
CA LEU A 34 -2.15 0.91 4.16
C LEU A 34 -3.03 -0.35 4.20
N ILE A 35 -3.76 -0.62 3.13
CA ILE A 35 -4.57 -1.83 2.96
C ILE A 35 -4.11 -2.56 1.69
N GLY A 36 -3.68 -3.82 1.84
CA GLY A 36 -3.43 -4.73 0.73
C GLY A 36 -4.65 -5.62 0.46
N PHE A 37 -4.99 -5.84 -0.81
CA PHE A 37 -6.09 -6.73 -1.21
C PHE A 37 -5.75 -7.48 -2.51
N CYS A 38 -6.32 -8.68 -2.68
CA CYS A 38 -6.18 -9.54 -3.85
C CYS A 38 -7.53 -9.73 -4.56
#